data_AF-A0A961DKE1-F1
#
_entry.id   AF-A0A961DKE1-F1
#
_cell.length_a   1.000
_cell.length_b   1.000
_cell.length_c   1.000
_cell.angle_alpha   90.00
_cell.angle_beta   90.00
_cell.angle_gamma   90.00
#
_symmetry.space_group_name_H-M   'P 1'
#
loop_
_entity.id
_entity.type
_entity.pdbx_description
1 polymer ?
#
loop_
_entity_poly.entity_id
_entity_poly.type
_entity_poly.pdbx_seq_one_letter_code
_entity_poly.pdbx_strand_id
1 'polypeptide(L)'
;GMRYVHVPIRYSGMSEEQLEHIAKTFRDLDGPFYVHCFHGKHRGPAAAAVGRIVRDGVPRTQALAEMRQWCGTSKKYGGLYRLIATRAMPTSAETDASSWQFDAAYQVDGIASAMVAIPRALYNLKDLAKRNFAVDPEHPDIDAANEAAQLHQLMQAACDLEETRESPDDFRGWMSASRDESKALHDLLVRVGNGDQAAIAEAGEAVGRVGSLCDACHVPYRN
;
A
#
# COMPACT_ATOMS: atom_id res chain seq x y z
N GLY A 1 15.47 -0.48 -22.60
CA GLY A 1 14.88 -0.97 -21.35
C GLY A 1 14.27 0.20 -20.59
N MET A 2 13.40 -0.05 -19.61
CA MET A 2 12.79 1.00 -18.77
C MET A 2 13.73 1.35 -17.61
N ARG A 3 13.93 2.65 -17.32
CA ARG A 3 14.64 3.11 -16.10
C ARG A 3 13.64 3.15 -14.95
N TYR A 4 14.04 2.58 -13.82
CA TYR A 4 13.25 2.63 -12.58
C TYR A 4 13.76 3.75 -11.68
N VAL A 5 12.84 4.46 -11.06
CA VAL A 5 13.10 5.44 -10.00
C VAL A 5 12.09 5.19 -8.90
N HIS A 6 12.57 4.98 -7.68
CA HIS A 6 11.74 4.65 -6.53
C HIS A 6 11.78 5.78 -5.51
N VAL A 7 10.66 6.50 -5.38
CA VAL A 7 10.46 7.47 -4.30
C VAL A 7 9.22 7.09 -3.48
N PRO A 8 9.38 6.46 -2.30
CA PRO A 8 8.24 6.06 -1.49
C PRO A 8 7.59 7.30 -0.86
N ILE A 9 6.27 7.45 -0.98
CA ILE A 9 5.51 8.55 -0.38
C ILE A 9 4.35 8.05 0.47
N ARG A 10 3.87 8.89 1.39
CA ARG A 10 2.77 8.58 2.32
C ARG A 10 1.41 9.04 1.79
N TYR A 11 0.32 8.56 2.38
CA TYR A 11 -1.03 9.04 2.07
C TYR A 11 -1.32 10.41 2.70
N SER A 12 -0.60 10.78 3.75
CA SER A 12 -0.67 12.08 4.41
C SER A 12 0.07 13.20 3.64
N GLY A 13 0.93 12.85 2.68
CA GLY A 13 1.67 13.80 1.85
C GLY A 13 3.06 13.28 1.47
N MET A 14 3.90 14.21 1.02
CA MET A 14 5.33 13.99 0.77
C MET A 14 6.14 14.91 1.70
N SER A 15 7.30 14.44 2.16
CA SER A 15 8.30 15.31 2.78
C SER A 15 8.90 16.30 1.76
N GLU A 16 9.67 17.28 2.22
CA GLU A 16 10.42 18.20 1.36
C GLU A 16 11.35 17.45 0.42
N GLU A 17 12.15 16.55 0.99
CA GLU A 17 13.07 15.67 0.26
C GLU A 17 12.34 14.82 -0.81
N GLN A 18 11.22 14.18 -0.47
CA GLN A 18 10.45 13.38 -1.42
C GLN A 18 9.91 14.23 -2.57
N LEU A 19 9.44 15.45 -2.28
CA LEU A 19 8.94 16.37 -3.29
C LEU A 19 10.08 16.84 -4.22
N GLU A 20 11.26 17.12 -3.67
CA GLU A 20 12.48 17.44 -4.43
C GLU A 20 12.90 16.28 -5.34
N HIS A 21 13.00 15.06 -4.80
CA HIS A 21 13.37 13.88 -5.59
C HIS A 21 12.42 13.64 -6.76
N ILE A 22 11.10 13.75 -6.52
CA ILE A 22 10.10 13.61 -7.58
C ILE A 22 10.22 14.75 -8.60
N ALA A 23 10.34 16.00 -8.15
CA ALA A 23 10.48 17.14 -9.05
C ALA A 23 11.73 17.03 -9.93
N LYS A 24 12.87 16.68 -9.35
CA LYS A 24 14.13 16.41 -10.06
C LYS A 24 13.96 15.30 -11.09
N THR A 25 13.29 14.20 -10.71
CA THR A 25 13.03 13.07 -11.62
C THR A 25 12.32 13.51 -12.90
N PHE A 26 11.30 14.36 -12.79
CA PHE A 26 10.57 14.86 -13.96
C PHE A 26 11.33 15.92 -14.77
N ARG A 27 12.29 16.64 -14.17
CA ARG A 27 13.09 17.64 -14.88
C ARG A 27 14.25 17.01 -15.64
N ASP A 28 14.95 16.09 -15.00
CA ASP A 28 16.27 15.65 -15.46
C ASP A 28 16.20 14.42 -16.35
N LEU A 29 15.14 13.60 -16.23
CA LEU A 29 15.00 12.37 -17.00
C LEU A 29 14.14 12.57 -18.25
N ASP A 30 14.43 11.76 -19.26
CA ASP A 30 13.65 11.68 -20.48
C ASP A 30 12.39 10.83 -20.26
N GLY A 31 11.25 11.36 -20.72
CA GLY A 31 9.98 10.64 -20.75
C GLY A 31 9.84 9.73 -21.97
N PRO A 32 8.67 9.07 -22.15
CA PRO A 32 7.46 9.19 -21.34
C PRO A 32 7.60 8.53 -19.96
N PHE A 33 6.92 9.08 -18.96
CA PHE A 33 6.93 8.56 -17.59
C PHE A 33 5.71 7.67 -17.33
N TYR A 34 5.96 6.45 -16.85
CA TYR A 34 4.93 5.61 -16.25
C TYR A 34 5.04 5.71 -14.72
N VAL A 35 4.04 6.32 -14.09
CA VAL A 35 4.01 6.53 -12.64
C VAL A 35 2.95 5.63 -12.03
N HIS A 36 3.35 4.79 -11.08
CA HIS A 36 2.40 3.92 -10.38
C HIS A 36 2.61 3.99 -8.87
N CYS A 37 1.67 3.42 -8.14
CA CYS A 37 1.85 3.05 -6.74
C CYS A 37 1.31 1.62 -6.58
N PHE A 38 0.80 1.27 -5.40
CA PHE A 38 0.22 -0.06 -5.21
C PHE A 38 -1.09 -0.26 -6.00
N HIS A 39 -2.04 0.68 -5.89
CA HIS A 39 -3.32 0.61 -6.62
C HIS A 39 -3.38 1.53 -7.84
N GLY A 40 -2.33 2.30 -8.12
CA GLY A 40 -2.29 3.30 -9.21
C GLY A 40 -3.25 4.50 -9.05
N LYS A 41 -4.07 4.57 -8.00
CA LYS A 41 -5.16 5.55 -7.89
C LYS A 41 -4.91 6.74 -6.97
N HIS A 42 -3.85 6.74 -6.15
CA HIS A 42 -3.68 7.73 -5.08
C HIS A 42 -2.30 8.38 -5.07
N ARG A 43 -1.32 7.69 -4.50
CA ARG A 43 0.07 8.17 -4.40
C ARG A 43 0.72 8.38 -5.77
N GLY A 44 0.52 7.45 -6.72
CA GLY A 44 1.00 7.58 -8.09
C GLY A 44 0.50 8.85 -8.78
N PRO A 45 -0.82 9.10 -8.83
CA PRO A 45 -1.38 10.35 -9.34
C PRO A 45 -0.87 11.61 -8.64
N ALA A 46 -0.66 11.58 -7.32
CA ALA A 46 -0.07 12.73 -6.62
C ALA A 46 1.38 12.99 -7.06
N ALA A 47 2.20 11.96 -7.22
CA ALA A 47 3.55 12.10 -7.76
C ALA A 47 3.55 12.57 -9.23
N ALA A 48 2.66 12.01 -10.05
CA ALA A 48 2.48 12.44 -11.45
C ALA A 48 2.06 13.92 -11.53
N ALA A 49 1.19 14.38 -10.63
CA ALA A 49 0.77 15.78 -10.57
C ALA A 49 1.92 16.75 -10.27
N VAL A 50 2.95 16.33 -9.51
CA VAL A 50 4.19 17.11 -9.38
C VAL A 50 4.84 17.29 -10.75
N GLY A 51 4.99 16.21 -11.51
CA GLY A 51 5.51 16.24 -12.89
C GLY A 51 4.72 17.17 -13.81
N ARG A 52 3.38 17.08 -13.79
CA ARG A 52 2.49 17.97 -14.56
C ARG A 52 2.75 19.45 -14.26
N ILE A 53 3.00 19.79 -13.00
CA ILE A 53 3.26 21.16 -12.60
C ILE A 53 4.69 21.60 -12.99
N VAL A 54 5.71 20.80 -12.66
CA VAL A 54 7.10 21.22 -12.76
C VAL A 54 7.72 21.04 -14.16
N ARG A 55 7.25 20.06 -14.93
CA ARG A 55 7.74 19.77 -16.28
C ARG A 55 6.82 20.35 -17.34
N ASP A 56 5.51 20.14 -17.20
CA ASP A 56 4.55 20.52 -18.24
C ASP A 56 3.96 21.93 -18.04
N GLY A 57 4.23 22.57 -16.89
CA GLY A 57 3.72 23.92 -16.58
C GLY A 57 2.20 23.98 -16.37
N VAL A 58 1.56 22.84 -16.11
CA VAL A 58 0.10 22.75 -15.96
C VAL A 58 -0.34 23.45 -14.67
N PRO A 59 -1.41 24.27 -14.70
CA PRO A 59 -1.95 24.89 -13.50
C PRO A 59 -2.37 23.85 -12.45
N ARG A 60 -2.17 24.17 -11.16
CA ARG A 60 -2.55 23.29 -10.04
C ARG A 60 -4.01 22.85 -10.09
N THR A 61 -4.91 23.75 -10.48
CA THR A 61 -6.34 23.47 -10.61
C THR A 61 -6.62 22.35 -11.60
N GLN A 62 -5.90 22.33 -12.72
CA GLN A 62 -5.98 21.25 -13.69
C GLN A 62 -5.39 19.97 -13.09
N ALA A 63 -4.14 19.97 -12.60
CA ALA A 63 -3.52 18.77 -12.02
C ALA A 63 -4.39 18.09 -10.92
N LEU A 64 -5.02 18.90 -10.05
CA LEU A 64 -5.97 18.41 -9.04
C LEU A 64 -7.25 17.81 -9.65
N ALA A 65 -7.74 18.38 -10.75
CA ALA A 65 -8.87 17.82 -11.49
C ALA A 65 -8.50 16.48 -12.14
N GLU A 66 -7.31 16.36 -12.75
CA GLU A 66 -6.82 15.11 -13.35
C GLU A 66 -6.73 13.99 -12.29
N MET A 67 -6.14 14.29 -11.12
CA MET A 67 -6.06 13.36 -9.98
C MET A 67 -7.44 12.85 -9.56
N ARG A 68 -8.45 13.72 -9.55
CA ARG A 68 -9.81 13.41 -9.10
C ARG A 68 -10.60 12.65 -10.16
N GLN A 69 -10.64 13.20 -11.38
CA GLN A 69 -11.57 12.78 -12.43
C GLN A 69 -11.05 11.54 -13.17
N TRP A 70 -9.77 11.51 -13.52
CA TRP A 70 -9.22 10.47 -14.39
C TRP A 70 -8.51 9.38 -13.59
N CYS A 71 -7.84 9.75 -12.49
CA CYS A 71 -7.14 8.77 -11.67
C CYS A 71 -8.00 8.18 -10.54
N GLY A 72 -9.16 8.77 -10.23
CA GLY A 72 -10.04 8.30 -9.16
C GLY A 72 -9.44 8.45 -7.75
N THR A 73 -8.62 9.48 -7.53
CA THR A 73 -8.01 9.72 -6.21
C THR A 73 -9.08 10.01 -5.16
N SER A 74 -9.17 9.17 -4.12
CA SER A 74 -10.22 9.30 -3.11
C SER A 74 -10.03 10.56 -2.25
N LYS A 75 -11.13 11.27 -1.95
CA LYS A 75 -11.15 12.46 -1.09
C LYS A 75 -10.64 12.21 0.33
N LYS A 76 -10.68 10.96 0.81
CA LYS A 76 -10.18 10.57 2.13
C LYS A 76 -8.68 10.82 2.30
N TYR A 77 -7.93 10.87 1.20
CA TYR A 77 -6.50 11.18 1.20
C TYR A 77 -6.27 12.68 1.00
N GLY A 78 -6.87 13.50 1.89
CA GLY A 78 -6.82 14.96 1.80
C GLY A 78 -5.40 15.54 1.82
N GLY A 79 -4.44 14.84 2.46
CA GLY A 79 -3.03 15.23 2.48
C GLY A 79 -2.40 15.32 1.09
N LEU A 80 -2.69 14.36 0.21
CA LEU A 80 -2.20 14.36 -1.18
C LEU A 80 -2.75 15.56 -1.98
N TYR A 81 -4.04 15.83 -1.83
CA TYR A 81 -4.67 16.99 -2.48
C TYR A 81 -4.13 18.31 -1.94
N ARG A 82 -3.98 18.43 -0.62
CA ARG A 82 -3.44 19.63 0.03
C ARG A 82 -2.03 19.92 -0.46
N LEU A 83 -1.18 18.91 -0.55
CA LEU A 83 0.18 19.06 -1.06
C LEU A 83 0.18 19.68 -2.45
N ILE A 84 -0.58 19.13 -3.40
CA ILE A 84 -0.63 19.65 -4.78
C ILE A 84 -1.30 21.02 -4.85
N ALA A 85 -2.26 21.30 -3.98
CA ALA A 85 -2.96 22.59 -3.95
C ALA A 85 -2.10 23.73 -3.40
N THR A 86 -1.32 23.50 -2.34
CA THR A 86 -0.74 24.60 -1.55
C THR A 86 0.77 24.56 -1.41
N ARG A 87 1.42 23.40 -1.56
CA ARG A 87 2.86 23.30 -1.29
C ARG A 87 3.66 23.93 -2.42
N ALA A 88 4.64 24.79 -2.09
CA ALA A 88 5.58 25.31 -3.08
C ALA A 88 6.31 24.15 -3.77
N MET A 89 6.39 24.20 -5.11
CA MET A 89 7.19 23.22 -5.84
C MET A 89 8.66 23.63 -5.76
N PRO A 90 9.59 22.69 -5.56
CA PRO A 90 11.02 22.96 -5.59
C PRO A 90 11.38 23.70 -6.88
N THR A 91 12.19 24.73 -6.81
CA THR A 91 12.77 25.45 -7.95
C THR A 91 13.78 24.58 -8.69
N SER A 92 14.15 24.98 -9.92
CA SER A 92 15.20 24.26 -10.66
C SER A 92 16.53 24.28 -9.90
N ALA A 93 16.90 25.42 -9.31
CA ALA A 93 18.13 25.55 -8.53
C ALA A 93 18.19 24.61 -7.32
N GLU A 94 17.06 24.41 -6.61
CA GLU A 94 16.98 23.44 -5.51
C GLU A 94 17.18 22.00 -6.04
N THR A 95 16.51 21.62 -7.14
CA THR A 95 16.69 20.27 -7.72
C THR A 95 18.07 20.05 -8.34
N ASP A 96 18.74 21.10 -8.82
CA ASP A 96 20.10 21.02 -9.38
C ASP A 96 21.15 20.82 -8.28
N ALA A 97 20.92 21.39 -7.09
CA ALA A 97 21.78 21.23 -5.92
C ALA A 97 21.61 19.87 -5.21
N SER A 98 20.51 19.16 -5.47
CA SER A 98 20.20 17.86 -4.88
C SER A 98 21.19 16.77 -5.31
N SER A 99 21.66 15.97 -4.35
CA SER A 99 22.55 14.84 -4.60
C SER A 99 21.83 13.56 -5.06
N TRP A 100 20.49 13.58 -5.14
CA TRP A 100 19.66 12.43 -5.53
C TRP A 100 20.07 11.84 -6.88
N GLN A 101 20.29 10.51 -6.89
CA GLN A 101 20.76 9.76 -8.06
C GLN A 101 19.70 8.85 -8.70
N PHE A 102 18.42 9.08 -8.38
CA PHE A 102 17.30 8.35 -8.96
C PHE A 102 17.36 6.85 -8.68
N ASP A 103 17.54 6.48 -7.41
CA ASP A 103 17.69 5.08 -7.01
C ASP A 103 16.53 4.24 -7.53
N ALA A 104 16.86 3.10 -8.14
CA ALA A 104 15.88 2.21 -8.77
C ALA A 104 15.06 1.39 -7.77
N ALA A 105 15.55 1.26 -6.54
CA ALA A 105 14.92 0.51 -5.48
C ALA A 105 15.10 1.21 -4.15
N TYR A 106 14.08 1.12 -3.30
CA TYR A 106 14.14 1.53 -1.92
C TYR A 106 13.98 0.29 -1.06
N GLN A 107 15.00 -0.04 -0.27
CA GLN A 107 14.93 -1.17 0.66
C GLN A 107 14.09 -0.74 1.87
N VAL A 108 13.04 -1.51 2.16
CA VAL A 108 12.24 -1.37 3.38
C VAL A 108 12.45 -2.61 4.23
N ASP A 109 12.82 -2.39 5.47
CA ASP A 109 13.02 -3.44 6.47
C ASP A 109 11.93 -3.38 7.54
N GLY A 110 12.00 -4.32 8.49
CA GLY A 110 11.14 -4.34 9.67
C GLY A 110 9.65 -4.41 9.32
N ILE A 111 8.82 -3.70 10.10
CA ILE A 111 7.37 -3.74 9.96
C ILE A 111 6.90 -3.20 8.62
N ALA A 112 7.58 -2.18 8.08
CA ALA A 112 7.24 -1.63 6.78
C ALA A 112 7.33 -2.69 5.66
N SER A 113 8.35 -3.55 5.71
CA SER A 113 8.52 -4.67 4.78
C SER A 113 7.38 -5.69 4.90
N ALA A 114 7.05 -6.09 6.13
CA ALA A 114 5.93 -6.99 6.39
C ALA A 114 4.61 -6.41 5.85
N MET A 115 4.37 -5.11 6.06
CA MET A 115 3.17 -4.41 5.59
C MET A 115 3.09 -4.22 4.06
N VAL A 116 4.17 -4.50 3.33
CA VAL A 116 4.14 -4.63 1.86
C VAL A 116 3.69 -6.02 1.43
N ALA A 117 4.12 -7.06 2.15
CA ALA A 117 3.83 -8.46 1.81
C ALA A 117 2.42 -8.91 2.25
N ILE A 118 2.06 -8.64 3.51
CA ILE A 118 0.81 -9.09 4.16
C ILE A 118 -0.47 -8.80 3.33
N PRO A 119 -0.66 -7.58 2.76
CA PRO A 119 -1.91 -7.26 2.07
C PRO A 119 -2.18 -8.11 0.84
N ARG A 120 -1.15 -8.70 0.20
CA ARG A 120 -1.34 -9.55 -0.99
C ARG A 120 -2.21 -10.76 -0.66
N ALA A 121 -1.83 -11.51 0.38
CA ALA A 121 -2.58 -12.67 0.84
C ALA A 121 -3.99 -12.28 1.31
N LEU A 122 -4.12 -11.18 2.08
CA LEU A 122 -5.43 -10.72 2.53
C LEU A 122 -6.36 -10.30 1.37
N TYR A 123 -5.82 -9.74 0.29
CA TYR A 123 -6.63 -9.37 -0.88
C TYR A 123 -7.09 -10.59 -1.66
N ASN A 124 -6.20 -11.56 -1.88
CA ASN A 124 -6.56 -12.85 -2.47
C ASN A 124 -7.69 -13.52 -1.66
N LEU A 125 -7.57 -13.54 -0.33
CA LEU A 125 -8.61 -14.06 0.57
C LEU A 125 -9.93 -13.29 0.48
N LYS A 126 -9.89 -11.96 0.35
CA LYS A 126 -11.10 -11.14 0.14
C LYS A 126 -11.76 -11.40 -1.21
N ASP A 127 -10.99 -11.66 -2.25
CA ASP A 127 -11.52 -11.98 -3.57
C ASP A 127 -12.09 -13.41 -3.61
N LEU A 128 -11.39 -14.38 -3.02
CA LEU A 128 -11.88 -15.74 -2.82
C LEU A 128 -13.16 -15.78 -1.97
N ALA A 129 -13.27 -14.96 -0.92
CA ALA A 129 -14.47 -14.89 -0.09
C ALA A 129 -15.73 -14.52 -0.88
N LYS A 130 -15.61 -13.69 -1.95
CA LYS A 130 -16.75 -13.36 -2.84
C LYS A 130 -17.27 -14.57 -3.63
N ARG A 131 -16.50 -15.65 -3.66
CA ARG A 131 -16.76 -16.89 -4.40
C ARG A 131 -16.85 -18.08 -3.44
N ASN A 132 -17.14 -17.84 -2.16
CA ASN A 132 -17.21 -18.88 -1.11
C ASN A 132 -15.92 -19.71 -1.01
N PHE A 133 -14.77 -19.09 -1.26
CA PHE A 133 -13.44 -19.72 -1.25
C PHE A 133 -13.26 -20.84 -2.29
N ALA A 134 -14.12 -20.89 -3.30
CA ALA A 134 -13.89 -21.74 -4.46
C ALA A 134 -12.70 -21.24 -5.28
N VAL A 135 -11.91 -22.17 -5.83
CA VAL A 135 -10.79 -21.89 -6.73
C VAL A 135 -11.28 -21.06 -7.92
N ASP A 136 -10.53 -20.03 -8.27
CA ASP A 136 -10.78 -19.25 -9.47
C ASP A 136 -10.19 -19.97 -10.70
N PRO A 137 -10.98 -20.34 -11.72
CA PRO A 137 -10.44 -20.96 -12.93
C PRO A 137 -9.44 -20.08 -13.69
N GLU A 138 -9.51 -18.75 -13.55
CA GLU A 138 -8.54 -17.82 -14.17
C GLU A 138 -7.24 -17.70 -13.36
N HIS A 139 -7.29 -18.05 -12.07
CA HIS A 139 -6.18 -18.00 -11.12
C HIS A 139 -6.12 -19.28 -10.27
N PRO A 140 -5.91 -20.45 -10.90
CA PRO A 140 -5.98 -21.74 -10.20
C PRO A 140 -4.83 -21.97 -9.21
N ASP A 141 -3.81 -21.12 -9.25
CA ASP A 141 -2.67 -21.11 -8.33
C ASP A 141 -2.99 -20.47 -6.97
N ILE A 142 -4.09 -19.72 -6.87
CA ILE A 142 -4.50 -19.07 -5.63
C ILE A 142 -5.41 -20.03 -4.84
N ASP A 143 -4.82 -20.71 -3.85
CA ASP A 143 -5.52 -21.62 -2.93
C ASP A 143 -5.86 -20.92 -1.59
N ALA A 144 -7.11 -21.06 -1.14
CA ALA A 144 -7.59 -20.33 0.04
C ALA A 144 -6.84 -20.69 1.33
N ALA A 145 -6.56 -21.98 1.56
CA ALA A 145 -5.85 -22.41 2.76
C ALA A 145 -4.38 -21.94 2.71
N ASN A 146 -3.73 -22.04 1.55
CA ASN A 146 -2.37 -21.56 1.36
C ASN A 146 -2.25 -20.04 1.54
N GLU A 147 -3.16 -19.24 0.99
CA GLU A 147 -3.15 -17.77 1.19
C GLU A 147 -3.35 -17.40 2.67
N ALA A 148 -4.22 -18.13 3.39
CA ALA A 148 -4.40 -17.92 4.82
C ALA A 148 -3.18 -18.36 5.65
N ALA A 149 -2.49 -19.43 5.23
CA ALA A 149 -1.24 -19.85 5.84
C ALA A 149 -0.16 -18.78 5.67
N GLN A 150 0.00 -18.24 4.46
CA GLN A 150 0.94 -17.14 4.19
C GLN A 150 0.62 -15.91 5.02
N LEU A 151 -0.65 -15.51 5.08
CA LEU A 151 -1.10 -14.40 5.92
C LEU A 151 -0.71 -14.62 7.39
N HIS A 152 -1.02 -15.79 7.95
CA HIS A 152 -0.68 -16.11 9.34
C HIS A 152 0.83 -16.08 9.60
N GLN A 153 1.62 -16.73 8.73
CA GLN A 153 3.08 -16.78 8.86
C GLN A 153 3.72 -15.39 8.78
N LEU A 154 3.26 -14.54 7.85
CA LEU A 154 3.72 -13.16 7.74
C LEU A 154 3.34 -12.33 8.98
N MET A 155 2.13 -12.51 9.53
CA MET A 155 1.73 -11.84 10.77
C MET A 155 2.53 -12.32 11.97
N GLN A 156 2.83 -13.62 12.05
CA GLN A 156 3.68 -14.17 13.09
C GLN A 156 5.10 -13.61 13.01
N ALA A 157 5.73 -13.65 11.83
CA ALA A 157 7.04 -13.08 11.61
C ALA A 157 7.09 -11.58 11.96
N ALA A 158 6.04 -10.82 11.63
CA ALA A 158 5.94 -9.41 11.99
C ALA A 158 5.83 -9.18 13.50
N CYS A 159 5.13 -10.05 14.24
CA CYS A 159 5.08 -10.01 15.70
C CYS A 159 6.45 -10.30 16.35
N ASP A 160 7.29 -11.10 15.69
CA ASP A 160 8.60 -11.51 16.18
C ASP A 160 9.72 -10.50 15.93
N LEU A 161 9.45 -9.46 15.13
CA LEU A 161 10.39 -8.36 14.93
C LEU A 161 10.64 -7.62 16.24
N GLU A 162 11.91 -7.26 16.49
CA GLU A 162 12.29 -6.47 17.66
C GLU A 162 11.54 -5.14 17.71
N GLU A 163 11.41 -4.46 16.56
CA GLU A 163 10.61 -3.25 16.38
C GLU A 163 9.17 -3.40 16.92
N THR A 164 8.54 -4.56 16.71
CA THR A 164 7.19 -4.83 17.23
C THR A 164 7.22 -5.12 18.72
N ARG A 165 8.21 -5.86 19.21
CA ARG A 165 8.33 -6.21 20.64
C ARG A 165 8.57 -4.98 21.51
N GLU A 166 9.27 -3.97 20.98
CA GLU A 166 9.53 -2.70 21.64
C GLU A 166 8.42 -1.64 21.43
N SER A 167 7.47 -1.89 20.53
CA SER A 167 6.36 -0.97 20.26
C SER A 167 5.36 -0.89 21.42
N PRO A 168 4.51 0.16 21.51
CA PRO A 168 3.49 0.31 22.56
C PRO A 168 2.54 -0.89 22.73
N ASP A 169 2.03 -1.09 23.95
CA ASP A 169 1.21 -2.26 24.32
C ASP A 169 -0.02 -2.45 23.43
N ASP A 170 -0.67 -1.35 23.05
CA ASP A 170 -1.81 -1.33 22.14
C ASP A 170 -1.43 -1.76 20.72
N PHE A 171 -0.32 -1.25 20.17
CA PHE A 171 0.27 -1.76 18.91
C PHE A 171 0.51 -3.27 18.95
N ARG A 172 1.20 -3.76 19.99
CA ARG A 172 1.48 -5.20 20.15
C ARG A 172 0.20 -6.02 20.30
N GLY A 173 -0.81 -5.46 20.96
CA GLY A 173 -2.14 -6.04 21.10
C GLY A 173 -2.82 -6.25 19.76
N TRP A 174 -2.85 -5.22 18.90
CA TRP A 174 -3.42 -5.33 17.56
C TRP A 174 -2.66 -6.31 16.66
N MET A 175 -1.33 -6.31 16.71
CA MET A 175 -0.50 -7.26 15.97
C MET A 175 -0.78 -8.71 16.39
N SER A 176 -0.81 -8.98 17.69
CA SER A 176 -1.09 -10.32 18.23
C SER A 176 -2.51 -10.78 17.89
N ALA A 177 -3.51 -9.91 18.06
CA ALA A 177 -4.89 -10.23 17.69
C ALA A 177 -5.02 -10.56 16.20
N SER A 178 -4.31 -9.84 15.34
CA SER A 178 -4.33 -10.09 13.90
C SER A 178 -3.62 -11.40 13.51
N ARG A 179 -2.53 -11.77 14.21
CA ARG A 179 -1.87 -13.07 14.08
C ARG A 179 -2.81 -14.21 14.50
N ASP A 180 -3.51 -14.06 15.61
CA ASP A 180 -4.38 -15.10 16.16
C ASP A 180 -5.64 -15.27 15.30
N GLU A 181 -6.24 -14.17 14.83
CA GLU A 181 -7.38 -14.22 13.91
C GLU A 181 -6.98 -14.79 12.55
N SER A 182 -5.79 -14.49 12.02
CA SER A 182 -5.30 -15.09 10.78
C SER A 182 -5.03 -16.60 10.93
N LYS A 183 -4.59 -17.06 12.12
CA LYS A 183 -4.50 -18.50 12.42
C LYS A 183 -5.88 -19.17 12.42
N ALA A 184 -6.86 -18.56 13.07
CA ALA A 184 -8.23 -19.07 13.10
C ALA A 184 -8.83 -19.14 11.69
N LEU A 185 -8.61 -18.11 10.87
CA LEU A 185 -9.01 -18.09 9.47
C LEU A 185 -8.37 -19.24 8.67
N HIS A 186 -7.07 -19.49 8.85
CA HIS A 186 -6.39 -20.62 8.22
C HIS A 186 -7.04 -21.96 8.58
N ASP A 187 -7.32 -22.20 9.86
CA ASP A 187 -7.92 -23.45 10.31
C ASP A 187 -9.35 -23.64 9.76
N LEU A 188 -10.11 -22.55 9.65
CA LEU A 188 -11.41 -22.55 8.96
C LEU A 188 -11.28 -22.91 7.49
N LEU A 189 -10.28 -22.36 6.78
CA LEU A 189 -10.10 -22.62 5.34
C LEU A 189 -9.55 -24.02 5.05
N VAL A 190 -8.78 -24.62 5.97
CA VAL A 190 -8.46 -26.05 5.91
C VAL A 190 -9.73 -26.90 6.02
N ARG A 191 -10.68 -26.55 6.90
CA ARG A 191 -11.98 -27.24 6.98
C ARG A 191 -12.80 -27.09 5.71
N VAL A 192 -12.85 -25.88 5.14
CA VAL A 192 -13.53 -25.62 3.86
C VAL A 192 -12.94 -26.49 2.74
N GLY A 193 -11.60 -26.57 2.64
CA GLY A 193 -10.92 -27.43 1.67
C GLY A 193 -11.23 -28.93 1.83
N ASN A 194 -11.55 -29.36 3.05
CA ASN A 194 -11.99 -30.72 3.37
C ASN A 194 -13.52 -30.94 3.19
N GLY A 195 -14.24 -29.98 2.64
CA GLY A 195 -15.66 -30.09 2.30
C GLY A 195 -16.63 -29.62 3.38
N ASP A 196 -16.16 -29.00 4.46
CA ASP A 196 -17.02 -28.44 5.52
C ASP A 196 -17.71 -27.16 5.03
N GLN A 197 -18.95 -27.31 4.54
CA GLN A 197 -19.75 -26.20 4.04
C GLN A 197 -20.16 -25.20 5.14
N ALA A 198 -20.26 -25.63 6.40
CA ALA A 198 -20.63 -24.74 7.50
C ALA A 198 -19.49 -23.75 7.80
N ALA A 199 -18.24 -24.17 7.61
CA ALA A 199 -17.06 -23.33 7.82
C ALA A 199 -16.94 -22.16 6.82
N ILE A 200 -17.63 -22.19 5.68
CA ILE A 200 -17.55 -21.14 4.64
C ILE A 200 -18.03 -19.79 5.19
N ALA A 201 -19.18 -19.78 5.86
CA ALA A 201 -19.74 -18.54 6.41
C ALA A 201 -18.82 -17.98 7.51
N GLU A 202 -18.35 -18.83 8.42
CA GLU A 202 -17.41 -18.47 9.48
C GLU A 202 -16.08 -17.91 8.93
N ALA A 203 -15.55 -18.52 7.86
CA ALA A 203 -14.33 -18.05 7.19
C ALA A 203 -14.55 -16.66 6.55
N GLY A 204 -15.70 -16.42 5.93
CA GLY A 204 -16.07 -15.12 5.37
C GLY A 204 -16.09 -14.02 6.44
N GLU A 205 -16.67 -14.30 7.61
CA GLU A 205 -16.65 -13.38 8.74
C GLU A 205 -15.24 -13.15 9.29
N ALA A 206 -14.43 -14.21 9.39
CA ALA A 206 -13.04 -14.13 9.84
C ALA A 206 -12.18 -13.22 8.94
N VAL A 207 -12.34 -13.28 7.60
CA VAL A 207 -11.70 -12.34 6.67
C VAL A 207 -12.09 -10.88 7.01
N GLY A 208 -13.36 -10.64 7.35
CA GLY A 208 -13.85 -9.34 7.79
C GLY A 208 -13.24 -8.87 9.11
N ARG A 209 -13.09 -9.76 10.09
CA ARG A 209 -12.45 -9.48 11.38
C ARG A 209 -10.97 -9.13 11.22
N VAL A 210 -10.21 -9.91 10.45
CA VAL A 210 -8.82 -9.57 10.11
C VAL A 210 -8.73 -8.18 9.48
N GLY A 211 -9.59 -7.88 8.51
CA GLY A 211 -9.62 -6.57 7.87
C GLY A 211 -9.87 -5.42 8.85
N SER A 212 -10.80 -5.62 9.78
CA SER A 212 -11.14 -4.62 10.81
C SER A 212 -9.98 -4.37 11.78
N LEU A 213 -9.24 -5.42 12.15
CA LEU A 213 -8.03 -5.29 12.98
C LEU A 213 -6.92 -4.51 12.27
N CYS A 214 -6.73 -4.76 10.97
CA CYS A 214 -5.79 -3.97 10.16
C CYS A 214 -6.17 -2.48 10.17
N ASP A 215 -7.45 -2.16 9.97
CA ASP A 215 -7.92 -0.78 9.98
C ASP A 215 -7.75 -0.14 11.35
N ALA A 216 -8.05 -0.85 12.43
CA ALA A 216 -7.89 -0.37 13.81
C ALA A 216 -6.44 0.01 14.13
N CYS A 217 -5.45 -0.80 13.74
CA CYS A 217 -4.03 -0.49 13.91
C CYS A 217 -3.57 0.65 12.98
N HIS A 218 -4.06 0.71 11.75
CA HIS A 218 -3.63 1.71 10.78
C HIS A 218 -4.11 3.12 11.09
N VAL A 219 -5.24 3.27 11.78
CA VAL A 219 -5.76 4.59 12.17
C VAL A 219 -4.72 5.38 12.99
N PRO A 220 -4.18 4.85 14.11
CA PRO A 220 -3.18 5.55 14.92
C PRO A 220 -1.73 5.45 14.40
N TYR A 221 -1.31 4.37 13.74
CA TYR A 221 0.13 4.13 13.48
C TYR A 221 0.60 4.26 12.04
N ARG A 222 -0.31 4.38 11.06
CA ARG A 222 0.09 4.39 9.63
C ARG A 222 0.09 5.78 9.00
N ASN A 223 -0.77 6.69 9.46
CA ASN A 223 -1.06 7.95 8.76
C ASN A 223 -0.17 9.11 9.18
#